data_AF-A0A431TQV4-F1
#
_entry.id   AF-A0A431TQV4-F1
#
_cell.length_a   1.000
_cell.length_b   1.000
_cell.length_c   1.000
_cell.angle_alpha   90.00
_cell.angle_beta   90.00
_cell.angle_gamma   90.00
#
_symmetry.space_group_name_H-M   'P 1'
#
loop_
_entity.id
_entity.type
_entity.pdbx_description
1 polymer ?
#
loop_
_entity_poly.entity_id
_entity_poly.type
_entity_poly.pdbx_seq_one_letter_code
_entity_poly.pdbx_strand_id
1 'polypeptide(L)'
;MYAITGITGQVGGAVARALLAEGQPVRAVVRDEHKGRPWAALGCEVAVAAMDDAVALTRAFSGAAGVFVLPPPNFDPESGFPEARAENAALRQALDTARPARVVCLSTVGAQAAQPNLLSQRTLMEEALRTLPIPITFLRPAWFLENLRWDITQAREQGLLSSYLHPLERPVPMVATVDVGSVAAELLLQVGGAPRVVELEGPERLTQHAIAAALSQVLGRPVRAEAVPRESWGAIFQAQGMRDPVPRIQMLDGFNEGWIRFEGEDASVRKGRVGVADVIRSLADQVG
;
A
#
# COMPACT_ATOMS: atom_id res chain seq x y z
N MET A 1 -7.77 15.59 -16.06
CA MET A 1 -7.13 15.90 -14.76
C MET A 1 -7.35 14.72 -13.84
N TYR A 2 -6.31 14.22 -13.18
CA TYR A 2 -6.38 13.11 -12.21
C TYR A 2 -5.86 13.56 -10.85
N ALA A 3 -6.67 13.45 -9.80
CA ALA A 3 -6.28 13.88 -8.46
C ALA A 3 -5.71 12.70 -7.66
N ILE A 4 -4.49 12.84 -7.15
CA ILE A 4 -3.73 11.75 -6.52
C ILE A 4 -3.43 12.13 -5.08
N THR A 5 -4.04 11.44 -4.11
CA THR A 5 -3.65 11.54 -2.69
C THR A 5 -2.47 10.61 -2.40
N GLY A 6 -1.73 10.90 -1.32
CA GLY A 6 -0.53 10.11 -0.97
C GLY A 6 0.59 10.19 -2.02
N ILE A 7 0.56 11.21 -2.89
CA ILE A 7 1.49 11.37 -4.03
C ILE A 7 2.96 11.46 -3.61
N THR A 8 3.24 11.89 -2.38
CA THR A 8 4.60 11.98 -1.84
C THR A 8 5.14 10.65 -1.33
N GLY A 9 4.30 9.61 -1.25
CA GLY A 9 4.70 8.25 -0.92
C GLY A 9 5.06 7.41 -2.14
N GLN A 10 5.47 6.17 -1.90
CA GLN A 10 5.95 5.25 -2.94
C GLN A 10 4.87 4.94 -3.99
N VAL A 11 3.70 4.46 -3.56
CA VAL A 11 2.60 4.09 -4.45
C VAL A 11 2.01 5.31 -5.14
N GLY A 12 1.56 6.33 -4.40
CA GLY A 12 0.94 7.52 -4.98
C GLY A 12 1.87 8.25 -5.96
N GLY A 13 3.18 8.30 -5.65
CA GLY A 13 4.17 8.86 -6.56
C GLY A 13 4.34 8.02 -7.83
N ALA A 14 4.29 6.70 -7.72
CA ALA A 14 4.31 5.81 -8.89
C ALA A 14 3.06 5.98 -9.77
N VAL A 15 1.86 6.14 -9.18
CA VAL A 15 0.63 6.45 -9.92
C VAL A 15 0.77 7.76 -10.69
N ALA A 16 1.21 8.83 -10.02
CA ALA A 16 1.36 10.13 -10.67
C ALA A 16 2.38 10.11 -11.80
N ARG A 17 3.54 9.45 -11.61
CA ARG A 17 4.55 9.30 -12.67
C ARG A 17 4.01 8.50 -13.87
N ALA A 18 3.26 7.43 -13.63
CA ALA A 18 2.64 6.65 -14.70
C ALA A 18 1.63 7.49 -15.50
N LEU A 19 0.78 8.27 -14.82
CA LEU A 19 -0.18 9.17 -15.49
C LEU A 19 0.51 10.29 -16.29
N LEU A 20 1.57 10.89 -15.74
CA LEU A 20 2.35 11.92 -16.43
C LEU A 20 3.03 11.35 -17.69
N ALA A 21 3.53 10.11 -17.64
CA ALA A 21 4.12 9.43 -18.79
C ALA A 21 3.10 9.19 -19.93
N GLU A 22 1.83 8.99 -19.58
CA GLU A 22 0.70 8.91 -20.52
C GLU A 22 0.15 10.28 -20.96
N GLY A 23 0.87 11.37 -20.64
CA GLY A 23 0.49 12.74 -21.01
C GLY A 23 -0.74 13.27 -20.28
N GLN A 24 -1.15 12.64 -19.17
CA GLN A 24 -2.35 13.03 -18.44
C GLN A 24 -2.05 14.13 -17.42
N PRO A 25 -2.90 15.16 -17.31
CA PRO A 25 -2.72 16.20 -16.30
C PRO A 25 -3.02 15.64 -14.90
N VAL A 26 -2.11 15.89 -13.96
CA VAL A 26 -2.16 15.39 -12.58
C VAL A 26 -2.32 16.55 -11.59
N ARG A 27 -3.18 16.34 -10.59
CA ARG A 27 -3.30 17.17 -9.39
C ARG A 27 -2.71 16.41 -8.19
N ALA A 28 -1.62 16.93 -7.66
CA ALA A 28 -0.95 16.48 -6.46
C ALA A 28 -1.73 16.92 -5.21
N VAL A 29 -2.41 15.99 -4.55
CA VAL A 29 -3.11 16.27 -3.30
C VAL A 29 -2.18 15.98 -2.13
N VAL A 30 -1.77 17.04 -1.42
CA VAL A 30 -0.77 17.00 -0.35
C VAL A 30 -1.31 17.59 0.94
N ARG A 31 -0.79 17.16 2.08
CA ARG A 31 -1.10 17.77 3.39
C ARG A 31 -0.31 19.04 3.67
N ASP A 32 0.83 19.17 3.00
CA ASP A 32 1.80 20.24 3.16
C ASP A 32 2.20 20.70 1.76
N GLU A 33 1.93 21.97 1.46
CA GLU A 33 2.21 22.60 0.18
C GLU A 33 3.69 22.49 -0.22
N HIS A 34 4.62 22.55 0.75
CA HIS A 34 6.04 22.44 0.48
C HIS A 34 6.41 21.08 -0.11
N LYS A 35 5.71 20.01 0.30
CA LYS A 35 5.90 18.67 -0.26
C LYS A 35 5.28 18.52 -1.66
N GLY A 36 4.47 19.48 -2.10
CA GLY A 36 3.95 19.58 -3.46
C GLY A 36 4.94 20.19 -4.47
N ARG A 37 5.96 20.92 -4.01
CA ARG A 37 6.92 21.63 -4.90
C ARG A 37 7.61 20.72 -5.94
N PRO A 38 8.12 19.53 -5.59
CA PRO A 38 8.71 18.64 -6.59
C PRO A 38 7.72 18.20 -7.66
N TRP A 39 6.43 18.10 -7.33
CA TRP A 39 5.38 17.72 -8.27
C TRP A 39 4.94 18.89 -9.15
N ALA A 40 4.87 20.10 -8.60
CA ALA A 40 4.68 21.31 -9.40
C ALA A 40 5.77 21.49 -10.46
N ALA A 41 7.04 21.18 -10.12
CA ALA A 41 8.15 21.20 -11.08
C ALA A 41 8.00 20.17 -12.21
N LEU A 42 7.20 19.11 -12.01
CA LEU A 42 6.85 18.12 -13.03
C LEU A 42 5.55 18.48 -13.80
N GLY A 43 5.00 19.68 -13.58
CA GLY A 43 3.79 20.16 -14.24
C GLY A 43 2.47 19.77 -13.56
N CYS A 44 2.51 19.22 -12.34
CA CYS A 44 1.30 18.93 -11.58
C CYS A 44 0.64 20.20 -11.02
N GLU A 45 -0.68 20.25 -11.00
CA GLU A 45 -1.41 21.17 -10.13
C GLU A 45 -1.23 20.72 -8.67
N VAL A 46 -1.07 21.64 -7.71
CA VAL A 46 -0.97 21.30 -6.28
C VAL A 46 -2.24 21.71 -5.57
N ALA A 47 -2.83 20.78 -4.83
CA ALA A 47 -3.95 21.02 -3.94
C ALA A 47 -3.61 20.59 -2.52
N VAL A 48 -3.88 21.45 -1.54
CA VAL A 48 -3.66 21.14 -0.13
C VAL A 48 -4.94 20.58 0.47
N ALA A 49 -4.89 19.34 0.98
CA ALA A 49 -5.99 18.72 1.70
C ALA A 49 -5.47 17.67 2.70
N ALA A 50 -5.99 17.74 3.93
CA ALA A 50 -5.87 16.66 4.89
C ALA A 50 -6.92 15.57 4.61
N MET A 51 -6.68 14.34 5.06
CA MET A 51 -7.54 13.21 4.71
C MET A 51 -8.83 13.16 5.53
N ASP A 52 -8.89 13.93 6.61
CA ASP A 52 -10.02 14.22 7.47
C ASP A 52 -10.72 15.56 7.11
N ASP A 53 -10.25 16.31 6.11
CA ASP A 53 -10.87 17.57 5.66
C ASP A 53 -11.75 17.36 4.41
N ALA A 54 -13.04 17.14 4.63
CA ALA A 54 -14.01 16.91 3.56
C ALA A 54 -14.11 18.07 2.56
N VAL A 55 -13.97 19.32 3.02
CA VAL A 55 -14.14 20.51 2.17
C VAL A 55 -12.93 20.66 1.25
N ALA A 56 -11.72 20.53 1.81
CA ALA A 56 -10.49 20.59 1.02
C ALA A 56 -10.42 19.44 0.02
N LEU A 57 -10.78 18.21 0.43
CA LEU A 57 -10.85 17.06 -0.48
C LEU A 57 -11.87 17.26 -1.60
N THR A 58 -13.05 17.81 -1.30
CA THR A 58 -14.06 18.14 -2.32
C THR A 58 -13.48 19.08 -3.38
N ARG A 59 -12.80 20.15 -2.96
CA ARG A 59 -12.15 21.09 -3.88
C ARG A 59 -11.06 20.39 -4.71
N ALA A 60 -10.24 19.55 -4.07
CA ALA A 60 -9.19 18.80 -4.74
C ALA A 60 -9.73 17.79 -5.76
N PHE A 61 -10.90 17.18 -5.53
CA PHE A 61 -11.49 16.19 -6.44
C PHE A 61 -12.41 16.80 -7.50
N SER A 62 -12.86 18.04 -7.31
CA SER A 62 -13.75 18.71 -8.25
C SER A 62 -13.12 18.83 -9.64
N GLY A 63 -13.87 18.41 -10.67
CA GLY A 63 -13.44 18.41 -12.08
C GLY A 63 -12.42 17.34 -12.44
N ALA A 64 -12.05 16.43 -11.52
CA ALA A 64 -11.15 15.32 -11.83
C ALA A 64 -11.89 14.23 -12.62
N ALA A 65 -11.25 13.74 -13.69
CA ALA A 65 -11.70 12.57 -14.44
C ALA A 65 -11.54 11.28 -13.64
N GLY A 66 -10.51 11.22 -12.79
CA GLY A 66 -10.29 10.12 -11.86
C GLY A 66 -9.60 10.57 -10.59
N VAL A 67 -9.85 9.86 -9.49
CA VAL A 67 -9.23 10.10 -8.19
C VAL A 67 -8.53 8.84 -7.70
N PHE A 68 -7.25 8.94 -7.37
CA PHE A 68 -6.55 7.92 -6.60
C PHE A 68 -6.56 8.28 -5.12
N VAL A 69 -7.03 7.35 -4.29
CA VAL A 69 -7.09 7.51 -2.85
C VAL A 69 -6.11 6.55 -2.19
N LEU A 70 -5.12 7.12 -1.50
CA LEU A 70 -4.26 6.43 -0.55
C LEU A 70 -4.38 7.12 0.82
N PRO A 71 -5.17 6.57 1.75
CA PRO A 71 -5.19 7.08 3.11
C PRO A 71 -3.83 6.82 3.79
N PRO A 72 -3.39 7.70 4.71
CA PRO A 72 -2.10 7.56 5.36
C PRO A 72 -1.97 6.24 6.12
N PRO A 73 -0.75 5.67 6.22
CA PRO A 73 -0.53 4.50 7.05
C PRO A 73 -0.56 4.88 8.53
N ASN A 74 -1.24 4.06 9.34
CA ASN A 74 -1.17 4.10 10.80
C ASN A 74 -0.81 2.70 11.32
N PHE A 75 0.39 2.59 11.91
CA PHE A 75 0.98 1.31 12.35
C PHE A 75 0.73 1.00 13.84
N ASP A 76 0.19 1.96 14.61
CA ASP A 76 -0.16 1.82 16.04
C ASP A 76 -1.51 2.53 16.29
N PRO A 77 -2.59 2.09 15.62
CA PRO A 77 -3.88 2.75 15.70
C PRO A 77 -4.54 2.58 17.07
N GLU A 78 -5.35 3.57 17.45
CA GLU A 78 -6.18 3.43 18.64
C GLU A 78 -7.30 2.40 18.45
N SER A 79 -7.72 1.77 19.55
CA SER A 79 -8.81 0.80 19.54
C SER A 79 -10.07 1.41 18.91
N GLY A 80 -10.67 0.67 17.97
CA GLY A 80 -11.83 1.14 17.21
C GLY A 80 -11.51 1.99 15.97
N PHE A 81 -10.24 2.31 15.72
CA PHE A 81 -9.74 3.05 14.55
C PHE A 81 -10.40 4.43 14.34
N PRO A 82 -10.47 5.30 15.37
CA PRO A 82 -11.17 6.59 15.27
C PRO A 82 -10.62 7.48 14.15
N GLU A 83 -9.30 7.49 13.93
CA GLU A 83 -8.66 8.28 12.87
C GLU A 83 -9.08 7.78 11.50
N ALA A 84 -9.01 6.47 11.24
CA ALA A 84 -9.44 5.89 9.97
C ALA A 84 -10.93 6.15 9.71
N ARG A 85 -11.77 6.12 10.75
CA ARG A 85 -13.21 6.44 10.61
C ARG A 85 -13.45 7.90 10.25
N ALA A 86 -12.72 8.83 10.87
CA ALA A 86 -12.80 10.25 10.54
C ALA A 86 -12.36 10.51 9.09
N GLU A 87 -11.24 9.95 8.67
CA GLU A 87 -10.75 10.02 7.29
C GLU A 87 -11.75 9.43 6.29
N ASN A 88 -12.31 8.25 6.58
CA ASN A 88 -13.30 7.60 5.72
C ASN A 88 -14.60 8.42 5.60
N ALA A 89 -15.04 9.07 6.68
CA ALA A 89 -16.21 9.95 6.65
C ALA A 89 -15.98 11.18 5.78
N ALA A 90 -14.83 11.85 5.94
CA ALA A 90 -14.45 13.00 5.14
C ALA A 90 -14.30 12.65 3.66
N LEU A 91 -13.62 11.54 3.37
CA LEU A 91 -13.44 11.01 2.02
C LEU A 91 -14.78 10.66 1.37
N ARG A 92 -15.68 10.00 2.10
CA ARG A 92 -17.01 9.65 1.61
C ARG A 92 -17.80 10.91 1.20
N GLN A 93 -17.81 11.93 2.07
CA GLN A 93 -18.47 13.20 1.78
C GLN A 93 -17.87 13.89 0.55
N ALA A 94 -16.54 13.92 0.45
CA ALA A 94 -15.85 14.56 -0.66
C ALA A 94 -16.14 13.86 -2.00
N LEU A 95 -16.13 12.53 -2.03
CA LEU A 95 -16.43 11.75 -3.22
C LEU A 95 -17.90 11.83 -3.63
N ASP A 96 -18.85 11.83 -2.68
CA ASP A 96 -20.28 11.99 -2.97
C ASP A 96 -20.61 13.38 -3.54
N THR A 97 -19.85 14.40 -3.12
CA THR A 97 -20.00 15.78 -3.60
C THR A 97 -19.31 15.99 -4.94
N ALA A 98 -18.04 15.60 -5.08
CA ALA A 98 -17.25 15.84 -6.29
C ALA A 98 -17.60 14.90 -7.45
N ARG A 99 -18.13 13.70 -7.14
CA ARG A 99 -18.56 12.66 -8.10
C ARG A 99 -17.61 12.47 -9.28
N PRO A 100 -16.31 12.17 -9.04
CA PRO A 100 -15.39 11.90 -10.13
C PRO A 100 -15.87 10.69 -10.95
N ALA A 101 -15.58 10.68 -12.25
CA ALA A 101 -16.02 9.60 -13.13
C ALA A 101 -15.40 8.25 -12.75
N ARG A 102 -14.27 8.25 -12.04
CA ARG A 102 -13.64 7.04 -11.50
C ARG A 102 -12.88 7.29 -10.21
N VAL A 103 -12.89 6.31 -9.32
CA VAL A 103 -12.07 6.28 -8.11
C VAL A 103 -11.32 4.97 -8.03
N VAL A 104 -10.04 5.03 -7.73
CA VAL A 104 -9.24 3.86 -7.34
C VAL A 104 -8.77 4.10 -5.91
N CYS A 105 -9.22 3.25 -4.99
CA CYS A 105 -8.81 3.29 -3.59
C CYS A 105 -7.76 2.20 -3.34
N LEU A 106 -6.64 2.57 -2.74
CA LEU A 106 -5.63 1.61 -2.31
C LEU A 106 -6.10 0.92 -1.02
N SER A 107 -6.59 -0.30 -1.19
CA SER A 107 -6.92 -1.24 -0.13
C SER A 107 -5.71 -2.16 0.14
N THR A 108 -5.94 -3.40 0.53
CA THR A 108 -4.90 -4.38 0.87
C THR A 108 -5.41 -5.81 0.70
N VAL A 109 -4.51 -6.75 0.45
CA VAL A 109 -4.77 -8.19 0.65
C VAL A 109 -5.39 -8.44 2.03
N GLY A 110 -6.39 -9.30 2.09
CA GLY A 110 -7.12 -9.63 3.32
C GLY A 110 -8.01 -8.52 3.88
N ALA A 111 -8.34 -7.47 3.12
CA ALA A 111 -9.31 -6.45 3.56
C ALA A 111 -10.70 -7.03 3.87
N GLN A 112 -11.01 -8.25 3.44
CA GLN A 112 -12.23 -9.00 3.74
C GLN A 112 -12.12 -9.89 5.01
N ALA A 113 -10.97 -9.90 5.70
CA ALA A 113 -10.80 -10.70 6.91
C ALA A 113 -11.76 -10.26 8.02
N ALA A 114 -12.36 -11.22 8.71
CA ALA A 114 -13.33 -10.95 9.79
C ALA A 114 -12.62 -10.65 11.13
N GLN A 115 -11.42 -11.19 11.33
CA GLN A 115 -10.62 -11.00 12.53
C GLN A 115 -10.05 -9.56 12.58
N PRO A 116 -10.25 -8.81 13.68
CA PRO A 116 -9.64 -7.50 13.85
C PRO A 116 -8.11 -7.58 13.81
N ASN A 117 -7.50 -6.74 12.98
CA ASN A 117 -6.05 -6.68 12.80
C ASN A 117 -5.64 -5.29 12.28
N LEU A 118 -4.33 -5.06 12.10
CA LEU A 118 -3.80 -3.77 11.65
C LEU A 118 -4.39 -3.28 10.31
N LEU A 119 -4.74 -4.21 9.42
CA LEU A 119 -5.31 -3.93 8.10
C LEU A 119 -6.81 -3.64 8.13
N SER A 120 -7.51 -3.84 9.25
CA SER A 120 -8.96 -3.56 9.36
C SER A 120 -9.34 -2.12 9.03
N GLN A 121 -8.38 -1.19 9.10
CA GLN A 121 -8.54 0.18 8.61
C GLN A 121 -8.92 0.27 7.13
N ARG A 122 -8.49 -0.69 6.30
CA ARG A 122 -8.88 -0.81 4.88
C ARG A 122 -10.24 -1.47 4.72
N THR A 123 -10.59 -2.47 5.54
CA THR A 123 -11.95 -3.02 5.61
C THR A 123 -12.97 -1.90 5.84
N LEU A 124 -12.73 -1.05 6.84
CA LEU A 124 -13.60 0.09 7.18
C LEU A 124 -13.72 1.09 6.03
N MET A 125 -12.63 1.34 5.28
CA MET A 125 -12.65 2.20 4.11
C MET A 125 -13.50 1.59 2.98
N GLU A 126 -13.33 0.29 2.70
CA GLU A 126 -14.13 -0.39 1.69
C GLU A 126 -15.61 -0.33 2.04
N GLU A 127 -16.00 -0.63 3.29
CA GLU A 127 -17.39 -0.59 3.73
C GLU A 127 -18.01 0.81 3.60
N ALA A 128 -17.29 1.85 4.05
CA ALA A 128 -17.76 3.23 4.01
C ALA A 128 -18.01 3.72 2.58
N LEU A 129 -17.12 3.35 1.64
CA LEU A 129 -17.14 3.84 0.27
C LEU A 129 -17.94 2.94 -0.68
N ARG A 130 -18.11 1.65 -0.35
CA ARG A 130 -18.76 0.68 -1.25
C ARG A 130 -20.22 1.01 -1.55
N THR A 131 -20.88 1.81 -0.72
CA THR A 131 -22.27 2.26 -0.91
C THR A 131 -22.40 3.51 -1.77
N LEU A 132 -21.30 4.18 -2.13
CA LEU A 132 -21.37 5.37 -2.98
C LEU A 132 -21.78 5.00 -4.41
N PRO A 133 -22.70 5.77 -5.03
CA PRO A 133 -23.19 5.53 -6.38
C PRO A 133 -22.22 6.06 -7.45
N ILE A 134 -20.91 5.83 -7.27
CA ILE A 134 -19.86 6.21 -8.21
C ILE A 134 -18.97 4.99 -8.56
N PRO A 135 -18.31 4.98 -9.73
CA PRO A 135 -17.41 3.89 -10.10
C PRO A 135 -16.15 3.89 -9.22
N ILE A 136 -16.13 3.04 -8.19
CA ILE A 136 -14.97 2.83 -7.31
C ILE A 136 -14.42 1.42 -7.54
N THR A 137 -13.10 1.34 -7.68
CA THR A 137 -12.32 0.10 -7.64
C THR A 137 -11.46 0.09 -6.38
N PHE A 138 -11.56 -0.97 -5.59
CA PHE A 138 -10.64 -1.24 -4.48
C PHE A 138 -9.47 -2.08 -4.99
N LEU A 139 -8.30 -1.46 -5.13
CA LEU A 139 -7.08 -2.15 -5.48
C LEU A 139 -6.49 -2.76 -4.20
N ARG A 140 -6.49 -4.08 -4.10
CA ARG A 140 -5.94 -4.87 -2.98
C ARG A 140 -4.57 -5.43 -3.39
N PRO A 141 -3.48 -4.67 -3.23
CA PRO A 141 -2.15 -5.22 -3.47
C PRO A 141 -1.74 -6.19 -2.38
N ALA A 142 -0.80 -7.06 -2.73
CA ALA A 142 -0.08 -7.95 -1.83
C ALA A 142 0.87 -7.17 -0.88
N TRP A 143 1.65 -7.90 -0.10
CA TRP A 143 2.67 -7.33 0.79
C TRP A 143 3.73 -6.56 0.00
N PHE A 144 4.04 -5.32 0.39
CA PHE A 144 5.02 -4.51 -0.36
C PHE A 144 6.45 -5.01 -0.18
N LEU A 145 7.15 -5.24 -1.29
CA LEU A 145 8.58 -5.57 -1.30
C LEU A 145 9.44 -4.45 -0.70
N GLU A 146 8.97 -3.20 -0.79
CA GLU A 146 9.63 -2.03 -0.23
C GLU A 146 9.75 -2.06 1.30
N ASN A 147 8.97 -2.91 1.99
CA ASN A 147 9.12 -3.13 3.43
C ASN A 147 10.48 -3.75 3.79
N LEU A 148 11.15 -4.43 2.84
CA LEU A 148 12.50 -4.97 3.01
C LEU A 148 13.55 -3.91 3.32
N ARG A 149 13.22 -2.62 3.15
CA ARG A 149 14.11 -1.50 3.52
C ARG A 149 14.55 -1.55 4.98
N TRP A 150 13.73 -2.12 5.86
CA TRP A 150 14.05 -2.27 7.28
C TRP A 150 15.02 -3.43 7.56
N ASP A 151 15.13 -4.37 6.61
CA ASP A 151 15.97 -5.56 6.73
C ASP A 151 17.34 -5.37 6.08
N ILE A 152 17.50 -4.39 5.16
CA ILE A 152 18.75 -4.19 4.40
C ILE A 152 19.98 -4.06 5.30
N THR A 153 19.92 -3.26 6.36
CA THR A 153 21.07 -3.04 7.26
C THR A 153 21.44 -4.34 7.99
N GLN A 154 20.46 -5.05 8.55
CA GLN A 154 20.71 -6.32 9.25
C GLN A 154 21.27 -7.39 8.30
N ALA A 155 20.68 -7.50 7.10
CA ALA A 155 21.16 -8.42 6.07
C ALA A 155 22.60 -8.07 5.66
N ARG A 156 22.91 -6.78 5.49
CA ARG A 156 24.24 -6.29 5.12
C ARG A 156 25.26 -6.50 6.23
N GLU A 157 24.94 -6.26 7.49
CA GLU A 157 25.92 -6.28 8.58
C GLU A 157 26.06 -7.67 9.22
N GLN A 158 24.95 -8.39 9.37
CA GLN A 158 24.87 -9.62 10.16
C GLN A 158 24.58 -10.87 9.31
N GLY A 159 24.28 -10.71 8.02
CA GLY A 159 23.91 -11.83 7.17
C GLY A 159 22.59 -12.48 7.59
N LEU A 160 21.64 -11.68 8.08
CA LEU A 160 20.39 -12.15 8.68
C LEU A 160 19.18 -11.40 8.15
N LEU A 161 18.11 -12.16 7.84
CA LEU A 161 16.75 -11.67 7.62
C LEU A 161 15.86 -12.22 8.74
N SER A 162 15.48 -11.37 9.69
CA SER A 162 14.55 -11.74 10.76
C SER A 162 13.10 -11.69 10.26
N SER A 163 12.49 -12.87 10.08
CA SER A 163 11.12 -12.99 9.56
C SER A 163 10.10 -13.21 10.66
N TYR A 164 8.99 -12.47 10.59
CA TYR A 164 7.75 -12.69 11.35
C TYR A 164 6.73 -13.54 10.56
N LEU A 165 7.04 -13.86 9.30
CA LEU A 165 6.23 -14.71 8.44
C LEU A 165 6.71 -16.17 8.57
N HIS A 166 5.78 -17.06 8.91
CA HIS A 166 6.03 -18.46 9.25
C HIS A 166 5.04 -19.41 8.56
N PRO A 167 5.47 -20.67 8.27
CA PRO A 167 6.86 -21.14 8.27
C PRO A 167 7.67 -20.43 7.17
N LEU A 168 9.01 -20.44 7.26
CA LEU A 168 9.89 -19.67 6.35
C LEU A 168 9.78 -20.13 4.90
N GLU A 169 9.37 -21.39 4.68
CA GLU A 169 9.17 -22.04 3.39
C GLU A 169 7.80 -21.71 2.78
N ARG A 170 6.90 -21.06 3.51
CA ARG A 170 5.59 -20.70 2.97
C ARG A 170 5.72 -19.53 1.99
N PRO A 171 5.23 -19.68 0.74
CA PRO A 171 5.16 -18.56 -0.19
C PRO A 171 4.10 -17.55 0.27
N VAL A 172 4.48 -16.28 0.32
CA VAL A 172 3.60 -15.15 0.63
C VAL A 172 3.50 -14.27 -0.62
N PRO A 173 2.30 -13.82 -1.01
CA PRO A 173 2.16 -12.88 -2.12
C PRO A 173 2.83 -11.56 -1.75
N MET A 174 3.69 -11.06 -2.63
CA MET A 174 4.38 -9.78 -2.46
C MET A 174 4.34 -9.00 -3.76
N VAL A 175 4.47 -7.67 -3.72
CA VAL A 175 4.42 -6.82 -4.91
C VAL A 175 5.29 -5.58 -4.74
N ALA A 176 5.88 -5.09 -5.83
CA ALA A 176 6.57 -3.81 -5.84
C ALA A 176 5.58 -2.64 -5.94
N THR A 177 5.77 -1.58 -5.18
CA THR A 177 4.92 -0.37 -5.20
C THR A 177 4.84 0.29 -6.57
N VAL A 178 5.86 0.14 -7.42
CA VAL A 178 5.83 0.63 -8.81
C VAL A 178 4.82 -0.12 -9.69
N ASP A 179 4.67 -1.44 -9.50
CA ASP A 179 3.62 -2.22 -10.18
C ASP A 179 2.24 -1.81 -9.68
N VAL A 180 2.10 -1.59 -8.36
CA VAL A 180 0.86 -1.08 -7.77
C VAL A 180 0.49 0.28 -8.37
N GLY A 181 1.46 1.18 -8.51
CA GLY A 181 1.24 2.48 -9.13
C GLY A 181 0.83 2.40 -10.59
N SER A 182 1.47 1.50 -11.35
CA SER A 182 1.18 1.28 -12.76
C SER A 182 -0.24 0.74 -12.96
N VAL A 183 -0.63 -0.30 -12.20
CA VAL A 183 -1.99 -0.87 -12.26
C VAL A 183 -3.05 0.13 -11.80
N ALA A 184 -2.78 0.93 -10.77
CA ALA A 184 -3.71 1.98 -10.35
C ALA A 184 -3.90 3.05 -11.44
N ALA A 185 -2.84 3.45 -12.15
CA ALA A 185 -2.95 4.35 -13.29
C ALA A 185 -3.76 3.72 -14.44
N GLU A 186 -3.50 2.46 -14.80
CA GLU A 186 -4.30 1.72 -15.80
C GLU A 186 -5.80 1.71 -15.43
N LEU A 187 -6.12 1.42 -14.18
CA LEU A 187 -7.50 1.39 -13.69
C LEU A 187 -8.16 2.78 -13.76
N LEU A 188 -7.42 3.86 -13.52
CA LEU A 188 -7.94 5.22 -13.67
C LEU A 188 -8.23 5.56 -15.14
N LEU A 189 -7.38 5.10 -16.06
CA LEU A 189 -7.48 5.36 -17.50
C LEU A 189 -8.45 4.42 -18.23
N GLN A 190 -8.80 3.28 -17.64
CA GLN A 190 -9.64 2.26 -18.28
C GLN A 190 -10.95 2.82 -18.82
N VAL A 191 -11.31 2.53 -20.07
CA VAL A 191 -12.61 2.92 -20.62
C VAL A 191 -13.69 1.88 -20.26
N GLY A 192 -14.89 2.34 -19.88
CA GLY A 192 -16.00 1.47 -19.49
C GLY A 192 -15.99 1.07 -18.01
N GLY A 193 -16.57 -0.09 -17.72
CA GLY A 193 -16.65 -0.63 -16.36
C GLY A 193 -15.32 -1.18 -15.88
N ALA A 194 -14.96 -0.88 -14.63
CA ALA A 194 -13.83 -1.49 -13.93
C ALA A 194 -14.35 -2.46 -12.85
N PRO A 195 -13.62 -3.56 -12.55
CA PRO A 195 -13.98 -4.44 -11.45
C PRO A 195 -14.07 -3.67 -10.13
N ARG A 196 -15.00 -4.09 -9.25
CA ARG A 196 -15.16 -3.46 -7.93
C ARG A 196 -13.95 -3.71 -7.03
N VAL A 197 -13.32 -4.87 -7.16
CA VAL A 197 -12.10 -5.28 -6.45
C VAL A 197 -11.10 -5.76 -7.50
N VAL A 198 -9.84 -5.34 -7.36
CA VAL A 198 -8.72 -5.84 -8.16
C VAL A 198 -7.63 -6.28 -7.19
N GLU A 199 -7.25 -7.55 -7.26
CA GLU A 199 -6.16 -8.11 -6.47
C GLU A 199 -4.89 -8.14 -7.30
N LEU A 200 -3.76 -7.80 -6.68
CA LEU A 200 -2.49 -7.63 -7.37
C LEU A 200 -1.34 -8.19 -6.53
N GLU A 201 -0.61 -9.13 -7.09
CA GLU A 201 0.69 -9.58 -6.57
C GLU A 201 1.78 -9.39 -7.63
N GLY A 202 3.03 -9.57 -7.24
CA GLY A 202 4.19 -9.55 -8.13
C GLY A 202 4.23 -10.77 -9.06
N PRO A 203 5.34 -10.96 -9.78
CA PRO A 203 5.46 -12.06 -10.74
C PRO A 203 5.39 -13.44 -10.06
N GLU A 204 5.81 -13.54 -8.80
CA GLU A 204 5.83 -14.77 -8.02
C GLU A 204 5.53 -14.53 -6.53
N ARG A 205 5.06 -15.59 -5.84
CA ARG A 205 4.91 -15.60 -4.38
C ARG A 205 6.24 -16.04 -3.76
N LEU A 206 6.68 -15.36 -2.72
CA LEU A 206 8.04 -15.49 -2.19
C LEU A 206 8.07 -16.18 -0.83
N THR A 207 9.01 -17.10 -0.66
CA THR A 207 9.38 -17.64 0.66
C THR A 207 10.41 -16.73 1.31
N GLN A 208 10.58 -16.84 2.63
CA GLN A 208 11.60 -16.06 3.34
C GLN A 208 13.01 -16.49 2.93
N HIS A 209 13.19 -17.78 2.61
CA HIS A 209 14.43 -18.29 2.03
C HIS A 209 14.74 -17.69 0.66
N ALA A 210 13.74 -17.51 -0.21
CA ALA A 210 13.93 -16.88 -1.52
C ALA A 210 14.33 -15.40 -1.38
N ILE A 211 13.75 -14.68 -0.42
CA ILE A 211 14.14 -13.29 -0.12
C ILE A 211 15.57 -13.23 0.41
N ALA A 212 15.95 -14.11 1.34
CA ALA A 212 17.32 -14.19 1.86
C ALA A 212 18.34 -14.55 0.75
N ALA A 213 17.97 -15.41 -0.19
CA ALA A 213 18.80 -15.72 -1.37
C ALA A 213 18.97 -14.49 -2.28
N ALA A 214 17.89 -13.75 -2.54
CA ALA A 214 17.95 -12.51 -3.33
C ALA A 214 18.79 -11.42 -2.64
N LEU A 215 18.65 -11.26 -1.31
CA LEU A 215 19.51 -10.38 -0.50
C LEU A 215 20.98 -10.81 -0.60
N SER A 216 21.26 -12.12 -0.52
CA SER A 216 22.62 -12.64 -0.62
C SER A 216 23.27 -12.31 -1.97
N GLN A 217 22.51 -12.49 -3.05
CA GLN A 217 22.95 -12.18 -4.41
C GLN A 217 23.24 -10.69 -4.59
N VAL A 218 22.35 -9.81 -4.13
CA VAL A 218 22.49 -8.36 -4.34
C VAL A 218 23.59 -7.76 -3.46
N LEU A 219 23.69 -8.20 -2.21
CA LEU A 219 24.67 -7.68 -1.24
C LEU A 219 26.06 -8.32 -1.38
N GLY A 220 26.19 -9.38 -2.20
CA GLY A 220 27.45 -10.08 -2.41
C GLY A 220 27.98 -10.82 -1.17
N ARG A 221 27.10 -11.21 -0.24
CA ARG A 221 27.46 -11.91 1.00
C ARG A 221 26.37 -12.87 1.47
N PRO A 222 26.67 -13.92 2.25
CA PRO A 222 25.65 -14.84 2.74
C PRO A 222 24.62 -14.16 3.65
N VAL A 223 23.34 -14.35 3.36
CA VAL A 223 22.19 -13.95 4.18
C VAL A 223 21.28 -15.16 4.38
N ARG A 224 20.87 -15.42 5.61
CA ARG A 224 19.91 -16.49 5.94
C ARG A 224 18.65 -15.90 6.56
N ALA A 225 17.50 -16.54 6.30
CA ALA A 225 16.25 -16.21 6.98
C ALA A 225 16.19 -16.94 8.33
N GLU A 226 15.80 -16.23 9.38
CA GLU A 226 15.49 -16.83 10.68
C GLU A 226 14.11 -16.40 11.15
N ALA A 227 13.40 -17.34 11.76
CA ALA A 227 12.11 -17.09 12.36
C ALA A 227 12.28 -16.32 13.67
N VAL A 228 11.61 -15.18 13.80
CA VAL A 228 11.49 -14.49 15.09
C VAL A 228 10.46 -15.25 15.95
N PRO A 229 10.83 -15.76 17.14
CA PRO A 229 9.91 -16.54 17.97
C PRO A 229 8.62 -15.77 18.28
N ARG A 230 7.47 -16.39 18.03
CA ARG A 230 6.14 -15.75 18.09
C ARG A 230 5.83 -15.13 19.46
N GLU A 231 6.33 -15.72 20.53
CA GLU A 231 6.22 -15.25 21.91
C GLU A 231 6.98 -13.95 22.18
N SER A 232 8.00 -13.63 21.37
CA SER A 232 8.84 -12.43 21.54
C SER A 232 8.28 -11.19 20.84
N TRP A 233 7.32 -11.35 19.93
CA TRP A 233 6.87 -10.26 19.05
C TRP A 233 6.33 -9.05 19.81
N GLY A 234 5.51 -9.27 20.84
CA GLY A 234 4.92 -8.19 21.63
C GLY A 234 5.99 -7.31 22.29
N ALA A 235 6.97 -7.93 22.95
CA ALA A 235 8.07 -7.21 23.58
C ALA A 235 8.92 -6.45 22.55
N ILE A 236 9.18 -7.06 21.38
CA ILE A 236 9.95 -6.41 20.30
C ILE A 236 9.20 -5.18 19.76
N PHE A 237 7.91 -5.30 19.46
CA PHE A 237 7.12 -4.18 18.92
C PHE A 237 6.95 -3.05 19.95
N GLN A 238 6.81 -3.39 21.23
CA GLN A 238 6.82 -2.38 22.31
C GLN A 238 8.17 -1.68 22.41
N ALA A 239 9.28 -2.41 22.32
CA ALA A 239 10.62 -1.81 22.30
C ALA A 239 10.86 -0.92 21.06
N GLN A 240 10.15 -1.19 19.95
CA GLN A 240 10.11 -0.34 18.75
C GLN A 240 9.15 0.85 18.87
N GLY A 241 8.48 1.02 20.03
CA GLY A 241 7.63 2.17 20.34
C GLY A 241 6.14 1.97 20.10
N MET A 242 5.66 0.76 19.78
CA MET A 242 4.21 0.50 19.70
C MET A 242 3.57 0.49 21.07
N ARG A 243 2.47 1.23 21.24
CA ARG A 243 1.69 1.23 22.48
C ARG A 243 0.84 -0.02 22.58
N ASP A 244 0.17 -0.39 21.49
CA ASP A 244 -0.62 -1.62 21.38
C ASP A 244 -0.10 -2.49 20.21
N PRO A 245 0.74 -3.51 20.48
CA PRO A 245 1.25 -4.38 19.44
C PRO A 245 0.21 -5.37 18.90
N VAL A 246 -0.96 -5.52 19.54
CA VAL A 246 -1.93 -6.57 19.24
C VAL A 246 -2.43 -6.53 17.79
N PRO A 247 -2.83 -5.38 17.20
CA PRO A 247 -3.29 -5.36 15.81
C PRO A 247 -2.22 -5.82 14.81
N ARG A 248 -0.94 -5.47 15.05
CA ARG A 248 0.18 -5.90 14.22
C ARG A 248 0.46 -7.39 14.37
N ILE A 249 0.42 -7.91 15.60
CA ILE A 249 0.56 -9.33 15.87
C ILE A 249 -0.54 -10.13 15.17
N GLN A 250 -1.81 -9.70 15.30
CA GLN A 250 -2.94 -10.33 14.62
C GLN A 250 -2.78 -10.31 13.09
N MET A 251 -2.28 -9.21 12.52
CA MET A 251 -2.00 -9.15 11.09
C MET A 251 -0.97 -10.22 10.68
N LEU A 252 0.12 -10.35 11.42
CA LEU A 252 1.17 -11.34 11.13
C LEU A 252 0.66 -12.78 11.33
N ASP A 253 -0.11 -13.04 12.40
CA ASP A 253 -0.78 -14.32 12.60
C ASP A 253 -1.72 -14.64 11.43
N GLY A 254 -2.43 -13.64 10.90
CA GLY A 254 -3.31 -13.85 9.77
C GLY A 254 -2.65 -14.25 8.48
N PHE A 255 -1.46 -13.73 8.19
CA PHE A 255 -0.63 -14.26 7.12
C PHE A 255 -0.13 -15.68 7.43
N ASN A 256 0.23 -15.95 8.69
CA ASN A 256 0.78 -17.23 9.15
C ASN A 256 -0.26 -18.35 9.35
N GLU A 257 -1.54 -18.01 9.44
CA GLU A 257 -2.64 -18.95 9.57
C GLU A 257 -3.45 -19.02 8.26
N GLY A 258 -3.21 -18.09 7.33
CA GLY A 258 -3.80 -18.07 5.99
C GLY A 258 -5.19 -17.43 5.91
N TRP A 259 -5.66 -16.76 6.97
CA TRP A 259 -6.92 -16.01 6.93
C TRP A 259 -6.77 -14.58 6.38
N ILE A 260 -5.54 -14.03 6.35
CA ILE A 260 -5.20 -12.88 5.48
C ILE A 260 -4.69 -13.43 4.15
N ARG A 261 -5.55 -13.37 3.14
CA ARG A 261 -5.29 -13.84 1.78
C ARG A 261 -6.12 -13.05 0.78
N PHE A 262 -5.90 -13.29 -0.51
CA PHE A 262 -6.82 -12.83 -1.55
C PHE A 262 -8.17 -13.55 -1.46
N GLU A 263 -9.22 -12.83 -1.82
CA GLU A 263 -10.61 -13.31 -1.88
C GLU A 263 -10.87 -14.05 -3.20
N GLY A 264 -10.29 -13.56 -4.31
CA GLY A 264 -10.45 -14.15 -5.63
C GLY A 264 -9.65 -15.42 -5.84
N GLU A 265 -10.00 -16.15 -6.91
CA GLU A 265 -9.21 -17.27 -7.39
C GLU A 265 -7.84 -16.80 -7.90
N ASP A 266 -6.81 -17.63 -7.74
CA ASP A 266 -5.42 -17.32 -8.14
C ASP A 266 -5.29 -16.86 -9.60
N ALA A 267 -6.14 -17.37 -10.51
CA ALA A 267 -6.14 -17.00 -11.92
C ALA A 267 -6.65 -15.58 -12.19
N SER A 268 -7.39 -14.99 -11.24
CA SER A 268 -7.96 -13.63 -11.35
C SER A 268 -7.05 -12.55 -10.77
N VAL A 269 -6.03 -12.93 -9.99
CA VAL A 269 -5.05 -12.02 -9.39
C VAL A 269 -4.14 -11.46 -10.49
N ARG A 270 -4.12 -10.14 -10.65
CA ARG A 270 -3.21 -9.47 -11.59
C ARG A 270 -1.77 -9.66 -11.14
N LYS A 271 -0.86 -9.68 -12.12
CA LYS A 271 0.58 -9.86 -11.91
C LYS A 271 1.33 -8.57 -12.22
N GLY A 272 2.11 -8.11 -11.26
CA GLY A 272 3.18 -7.15 -11.43
C GLY A 272 4.36 -7.78 -12.19
N ARG A 273 5.32 -6.94 -12.58
CA ARG A 273 6.46 -7.36 -13.41
C ARG A 273 7.77 -7.27 -12.66
N VAL A 274 7.85 -6.49 -11.59
CA VAL A 274 9.11 -6.22 -10.89
C VAL A 274 9.40 -7.31 -9.87
N GLY A 275 10.54 -7.97 -10.03
CA GLY A 275 11.02 -9.02 -9.14
C GLY A 275 11.69 -8.50 -7.88
N VAL A 276 11.80 -9.36 -6.87
CA VAL A 276 12.38 -9.02 -5.56
C VAL A 276 13.83 -8.52 -5.64
N ALA A 277 14.65 -9.09 -6.51
CA ALA A 277 16.05 -8.68 -6.64
C ALA A 277 16.21 -7.23 -7.14
N ASP A 278 15.34 -6.77 -8.03
CA ASP A 278 15.37 -5.40 -8.54
C ASP A 278 14.94 -4.39 -7.46
N VAL A 279 13.93 -4.75 -6.65
CA VAL A 279 13.53 -3.94 -5.50
C VAL A 279 14.65 -3.88 -4.48
N ILE A 280 15.26 -5.01 -4.11
CA ILE A 280 16.38 -5.05 -3.16
C ILE A 280 17.54 -4.19 -3.64
N ARG A 281 17.90 -4.24 -4.93
CA ARG A 281 18.98 -3.41 -5.50
C ARG A 281 18.68 -1.92 -5.29
N SER A 282 17.48 -1.49 -5.66
CA SER A 282 17.04 -0.10 -5.47
C SER A 282 17.06 0.34 -4.00
N LEU A 283 16.66 -0.53 -3.07
CA LEU A 283 16.70 -0.24 -1.64
C LEU A 283 18.12 -0.19 -1.09
N ALA A 284 18.99 -1.10 -1.53
CA ALA A 284 20.39 -1.16 -1.10
C ALA A 284 21.16 0.11 -1.46
N ASP A 285 20.87 0.70 -2.63
CA ASP A 285 21.46 1.96 -3.09
C ASP A 285 20.99 3.17 -2.27
N GLN A 286 19.81 3.11 -1.66
CA GLN A 286 19.26 4.19 -0.83
C GLN A 286 19.72 4.14 0.64
N VAL A 287 20.10 2.95 1.12
CA VAL A 287 20.61 2.69 2.48
C VAL A 287 22.16 2.62 2.47
N GLY A 288 22.79 3.07 1.39
CA GLY A 288 24.23 3.13 1.17
C GLY A 288 24.89 4.36 1.77
#